data_AF-A0A182GEK6-F1
#
_entry.id   AF-A0A182GEK6-F1
#
_cell.length_a   1.000
_cell.length_b   1.000
_cell.length_c   1.000
_cell.angle_alpha   90.00
_cell.angle_beta   90.00
_cell.angle_gamma   90.00
#
_symmetry.space_group_name_H-M   'P 1'
#
loop_
_entity.id
_entity.type
_entity.pdbx_description
1 polymer ?
#
loop_
_entity_poly.entity_id
_entity_poly.type
_entity_poly.pdbx_seq_one_letter_code
_entity_poly.pdbx_strand_id
1 'polypeptide(L)'
;MISREKLREILNLHLVRDSITTDKIRKNNQNQIYQVPTGADKKFLYFNIITNRYDHNQTITVEGGGVNATIILSDIAATNGYLHIIDRVLGIPYMTVQEKIETDPMLNLTYQFGRLNHFNEQLNKTTKRFTYFIPRDKAWMQWFHDHQGANLNDFIFDKDQSRSVLERHLVVADRVFTMMDLKNMSNDSLILPTVGPHNLQIRVKEEDRRFFIQWRETNKWIPVFRPDVECTNGVIHVIDAPLVRDHDITTSGSSSSSIGSYLTTVVITLANTVLLMALASL
;
A
#
# COMPACT_ATOMS: atom_id res chain seq x y z
N MET A 1 24.44 -3.52 16.24
CA MET A 1 24.42 -2.17 16.87
C MET A 1 23.92 -1.16 15.83
N ILE A 2 23.05 -0.23 16.21
CA ILE A 2 22.58 0.83 15.32
C ILE A 2 23.73 1.82 15.08
N SER A 3 24.00 2.19 13.83
CA SER A 3 25.05 3.17 13.51
C SER A 3 24.64 4.58 13.98
N ARG A 4 25.63 5.45 14.25
CA ARG A 4 25.38 6.85 14.61
C ARG A 4 24.55 7.58 13.56
N GLU A 5 24.76 7.26 12.28
CA GLU A 5 24.02 7.83 11.16
C GLU A 5 22.55 7.38 11.17
N LYS A 6 22.29 6.08 11.35
CA LYS A 6 20.92 5.55 11.45
C LYS A 6 20.20 6.09 12.69
N LEU A 7 20.90 6.25 13.82
CA LEU A 7 20.32 6.88 15.01
C LEU A 7 19.93 8.34 14.75
N ARG A 8 20.79 9.11 14.06
CA ARG A 8 20.47 10.50 13.68
C ARG A 8 19.24 10.56 12.76
N GLU A 9 19.15 9.65 11.81
CA GLU A 9 17.98 9.53 10.93
C GLU A 9 16.71 9.22 11.73
N ILE A 10 16.76 8.25 12.65
CA ILE A 10 15.64 7.89 13.54
C ILE A 10 15.20 9.09 14.37
N LEU A 11 16.13 9.82 14.99
CA LEU A 11 15.78 11.02 15.77
C LEU A 11 15.13 12.10 14.91
N ASN A 12 15.65 12.31 13.69
CA ASN A 12 15.11 13.27 12.74
C ASN A 12 13.72 12.87 12.21
N LEU A 13 13.40 11.58 12.16
CA LEU A 13 12.05 11.07 11.82
C LEU A 13 11.01 11.47 12.88
N HIS A 14 11.42 11.62 14.15
CA HIS A 14 10.54 12.05 15.25
C HIS A 14 10.44 13.57 15.37
N LEU A 15 11.22 14.32 14.59
CA LEU A 15 11.20 15.78 14.59
C LEU A 15 10.33 16.28 13.44
N VAL A 16 9.29 17.04 13.77
CA VAL A 16 8.45 17.73 12.79
C VAL A 16 8.70 19.24 12.92
N ARG A 17 8.92 19.92 11.80
CA ARG A 17 9.22 21.37 11.78
C ARG A 17 7.98 22.26 11.92
N ASP A 18 6.80 21.67 11.80
CA ASP A 18 5.51 22.32 11.96
C ASP A 18 4.93 22.04 13.35
N SER A 19 4.15 22.98 13.86
CA SER A 19 3.42 22.82 15.12
C SER A 19 2.19 21.95 14.89
N ILE A 20 2.21 20.73 15.43
CA ILE A 20 1.15 19.73 15.25
C ILE A 20 0.44 19.50 16.58
N THR A 21 -0.83 19.91 16.68
CA THR A 21 -1.71 19.57 17.81
C THR A 21 -2.65 18.43 17.44
N THR A 22 -3.25 17.78 18.42
CA THR A 22 -4.28 16.75 18.15
C THR A 22 -5.46 17.31 17.36
N ASP A 23 -5.86 18.55 17.61
CA ASP A 23 -6.92 19.22 16.83
C ASP A 23 -6.52 19.46 15.38
N LYS A 24 -5.26 19.83 15.13
CA LYS A 24 -4.73 19.95 13.76
C LYS A 24 -4.72 18.59 13.06
N ILE A 25 -4.36 17.51 13.78
CA ILE A 25 -4.41 16.14 13.26
C ILE A 25 -5.85 15.76 12.91
N ARG A 26 -6.81 16.02 13.80
CA ARG A 26 -8.25 15.76 13.58
C ARG A 26 -8.79 16.49 12.36
N LYS A 27 -8.54 17.79 12.27
CA LYS A 27 -9.02 18.62 11.16
C LYS A 27 -8.46 18.16 9.81
N ASN A 28 -7.17 17.83 9.75
CA ASN A 28 -6.55 17.46 8.47
C ASN A 28 -6.82 16.01 8.05
N ASN A 29 -7.25 15.13 8.96
CA ASN A 29 -7.62 13.75 8.65
C ASN A 29 -9.06 13.57 8.13
N GLN A 30 -9.86 14.63 8.04
CA GLN A 30 -11.28 14.51 7.65
C GLN A 30 -11.48 13.98 6.22
N ASN A 31 -10.64 14.42 5.27
CA ASN A 31 -10.81 14.13 3.84
C ASN A 31 -9.70 13.25 3.25
N GLN A 32 -8.53 13.22 3.90
CA GLN A 32 -7.37 12.45 3.44
C GLN A 32 -6.47 12.16 4.64
N ILE A 33 -5.66 11.10 4.53
CA ILE A 33 -4.64 10.80 5.54
C ILE A 33 -3.71 12.01 5.67
N TYR A 34 -3.58 12.52 6.90
CA TYR A 34 -2.72 13.66 7.17
C TYR A 34 -1.25 13.25 7.14
N GLN A 35 -0.52 13.78 6.16
CA GLN A 35 0.90 13.51 5.94
C GLN A 35 1.73 14.71 6.33
N VAL A 36 2.83 14.47 7.05
CA VAL A 36 3.66 15.55 7.59
C VAL A 36 5.13 15.27 7.32
N PRO A 37 5.87 16.18 6.68
CA PRO A 37 7.30 16.01 6.47
C PRO A 37 8.06 16.09 7.79
N THR A 38 9.11 15.29 7.90
CA THR A 38 9.97 15.23 9.09
C THR A 38 11.29 15.96 8.89
N GLY A 39 12.10 16.01 9.94
CA GLY A 39 13.51 16.41 9.87
C GLY A 39 14.36 15.41 9.07
N ALA A 40 13.92 14.17 8.93
CA ALA A 40 14.59 13.18 8.09
C ALA A 40 14.24 13.44 6.63
N ASP A 41 15.25 13.39 5.76
CA ASP A 41 15.05 13.72 4.35
C ASP A 41 14.13 12.71 3.67
N LYS A 42 13.15 13.22 2.89
CA LYS A 42 12.17 12.44 2.13
C LYS A 42 11.33 11.47 2.97
N LYS A 43 11.29 11.63 4.29
CA LYS A 43 10.47 10.84 5.21
C LYS A 43 9.33 11.67 5.79
N PHE A 44 8.16 11.05 5.80
CA PHE A 44 6.90 11.63 6.26
C PHE A 44 6.32 10.79 7.40
N LEU A 45 5.56 11.44 8.28
CA LEU A 45 4.67 10.80 9.23
C LEU A 45 3.25 10.82 8.69
N TYR A 46 2.50 9.77 9.00
CA TYR A 46 1.12 9.60 8.58
C TYR A 46 0.28 9.41 9.83
N PHE A 47 -0.59 10.36 10.13
CA PHE A 47 -1.44 10.28 11.32
C PHE A 47 -2.77 9.65 10.95
N ASN A 48 -3.28 8.77 11.82
CA ASN A 48 -4.59 8.16 11.66
C ASN A 48 -5.39 8.25 12.98
N ILE A 49 -6.71 8.27 12.87
CA ILE A 49 -7.63 8.36 14.00
C ILE A 49 -8.47 7.09 14.02
N ILE A 50 -8.21 6.25 15.02
CA ILE A 50 -8.94 5.01 15.23
C ILE A 50 -10.06 5.31 16.21
N THR A 51 -11.30 5.13 15.78
CA THR A 51 -12.47 5.25 16.67
C THR A 51 -12.89 3.85 17.10
N ASN A 52 -12.89 3.59 18.41
CA ASN A 52 -13.41 2.36 18.97
C ASN A 52 -14.94 2.32 18.76
N ARG A 53 -15.44 1.21 18.23
CA ARG A 53 -16.85 1.04 17.86
C ARG A 53 -17.79 0.94 19.07
N TYR A 54 -17.27 0.60 20.25
CA TYR A 54 -18.09 0.34 21.44
C TYR A 54 -18.26 1.59 22.31
N ASP A 55 -17.15 2.26 22.63
CA ASP A 55 -17.12 3.41 23.55
C ASP A 55 -16.96 4.76 22.82
N HIS A 56 -16.81 4.74 21.49
CA HIS A 56 -16.54 5.91 20.65
C HIS A 56 -15.26 6.66 21.01
N ASN A 57 -14.37 6.05 21.80
CA ASN A 57 -13.08 6.64 22.13
C ASN A 57 -12.18 6.68 20.90
N GLN A 58 -11.52 7.82 20.72
CA GLN A 58 -10.62 8.04 19.61
C GLN A 58 -9.17 7.92 20.07
N THR A 59 -8.44 7.04 19.41
CA THR A 59 -6.99 6.88 19.58
C THR A 59 -6.28 7.43 18.36
N ILE A 60 -5.30 8.30 18.57
CA ILE A 60 -4.47 8.81 17.49
C ILE A 60 -3.23 7.92 17.36
N THR A 61 -3.00 7.44 16.16
CA THR A 61 -1.80 6.69 15.79
C THR A 61 -0.96 7.48 14.80
N VAL A 62 0.34 7.25 14.82
CA VAL A 62 1.31 7.81 13.89
C VAL A 62 2.12 6.69 13.28
N GLU A 63 2.22 6.71 11.97
CA GLU A 63 2.95 5.74 11.17
C GLU A 63 4.17 6.43 10.54
N GLY A 64 5.35 5.82 10.69
CA GLY A 64 6.59 6.35 10.14
C GLY A 64 7.73 5.32 10.15
N GLY A 65 8.44 5.19 9.03
CA GLY A 65 9.59 4.28 8.90
C GLY A 65 9.27 2.82 9.24
N GLY A 66 8.10 2.32 8.82
CA GLY A 66 7.67 0.94 9.05
C GLY A 66 6.95 0.68 10.38
N VAL A 67 6.95 1.64 11.30
CA VAL A 67 6.42 1.48 12.65
C VAL A 67 5.10 2.24 12.78
N ASN A 68 4.08 1.56 13.32
CA ASN A 68 2.85 2.18 13.80
C ASN A 68 2.96 2.40 15.31
N ALA A 69 2.79 3.63 15.79
CA ALA A 69 2.84 3.98 17.20
C ALA A 69 1.56 4.69 17.64
N THR A 70 1.15 4.47 18.88
CA THR A 70 0.02 5.16 19.50
C THR A 70 0.52 6.37 20.27
N ILE A 71 -0.15 7.51 20.12
CA ILE A 71 0.11 8.70 20.96
C ILE A 71 -0.53 8.46 22.34
N ILE A 72 0.31 8.36 23.37
CA ILE A 72 -0.12 8.08 24.76
C ILE A 72 -0.27 9.36 25.60
N LEU A 73 0.48 10.41 25.28
CA LEU A 73 0.34 11.73 25.88
C LEU A 73 0.55 12.77 24.78
N SER A 74 -0.38 13.70 24.65
CA SER A 74 -0.39 14.66 23.54
C SER A 74 -0.43 16.10 24.02
N ASP A 75 -0.12 17.01 23.10
CA ASP A 75 -0.29 18.46 23.26
C ASP A 75 0.47 19.06 24.46
N ILE A 76 1.64 18.49 24.80
CA ILE A 76 2.51 19.07 25.83
C ILE A 76 3.16 20.32 25.22
N ALA A 77 2.80 21.50 25.73
CA ALA A 77 3.31 22.76 25.23
C ALA A 77 4.81 22.92 25.49
N ALA A 78 5.54 23.34 24.46
CA ALA A 78 6.93 23.77 24.53
C ALA A 78 7.07 25.18 23.95
N THR A 79 8.20 25.85 24.19
CA THR A 79 8.42 27.25 23.76
C THR A 79 8.21 27.46 22.25
N ASN A 80 8.49 26.45 21.43
CA ASN A 80 8.46 26.51 19.97
C ASN A 80 7.60 25.41 19.31
N GLY A 81 6.69 24.78 20.05
CA GLY A 81 5.86 23.71 19.49
C GLY A 81 5.18 22.85 20.53
N TYR A 82 4.94 21.58 20.18
CA TYR A 82 4.29 20.59 21.03
C TYR A 82 5.09 19.29 21.06
N LEU A 83 5.05 18.62 22.20
CA LEU A 83 5.57 17.26 22.36
C LEU A 83 4.39 16.28 22.43
N HIS A 84 4.57 15.15 21.75
CA HIS A 84 3.68 14.00 21.83
C HIS A 84 4.53 12.79 22.22
N ILE A 85 4.11 12.08 23.26
CA ILE A 85 4.75 10.82 23.69
C ILE A 85 4.04 9.68 22.96
N ILE A 86 4.83 8.81 22.36
CA ILE A 86 4.38 7.63 21.62
C ILE A 86 4.88 6.34 22.27
N ASP A 87 4.15 5.25 22.08
CA ASP A 87 4.45 3.95 22.69
C ASP A 87 5.55 3.14 21.99
N ARG A 88 6.02 3.57 20.81
CA ARG A 88 7.05 2.89 20.01
C ARG A 88 7.98 3.89 19.33
N VAL A 89 9.25 3.49 19.16
CA VAL A 89 10.25 4.26 18.41
C VAL A 89 10.06 4.04 16.91
N LEU A 90 9.80 5.11 16.16
CA LEU A 90 9.66 5.07 14.71
C LEU A 90 10.98 4.74 14.00
N GLY A 91 10.91 4.08 12.84
CA GLY A 91 12.10 3.73 12.05
C GLY A 91 12.89 2.51 12.52
N ILE A 92 12.36 1.75 13.49
CA ILE A 92 12.89 0.46 13.92
C ILE A 92 11.81 -0.61 13.71
N PRO A 93 11.79 -1.28 12.54
CA PRO A 93 10.74 -2.24 12.22
C PRO A 93 10.76 -3.44 13.17
N TYR A 94 9.57 -3.85 13.61
CA TYR A 94 9.35 -5.00 14.50
C TYR A 94 8.40 -6.03 13.91
N MET A 95 7.89 -5.78 12.70
CA MET A 95 6.93 -6.61 11.97
C MET A 95 7.54 -7.14 10.67
N THR A 96 7.17 -8.36 10.29
CA THR A 96 7.41 -8.87 8.93
C THR A 96 6.50 -8.17 7.92
N VAL A 97 6.75 -8.37 6.63
CA VAL A 97 5.87 -7.86 5.56
C VAL A 97 4.44 -8.38 5.76
N GLN A 98 4.26 -9.64 6.16
CA GLN A 98 2.94 -10.23 6.41
C GLN A 98 2.20 -9.53 7.56
N GLU A 99 2.85 -9.39 8.72
CA GLU A 99 2.27 -8.74 9.90
C GLU A 99 1.96 -7.26 9.61
N LYS A 100 2.81 -6.61 8.82
CA LYS A 100 2.63 -5.20 8.46
C LYS A 100 1.39 -4.98 7.59
N ILE A 101 1.18 -5.80 6.57
CA ILE A 101 0.00 -5.65 5.68
C ILE A 101 -1.30 -6.04 6.37
N GLU A 102 -1.24 -6.95 7.35
CA GLU A 102 -2.40 -7.36 8.14
C GLU A 102 -2.89 -6.28 9.10
N THR A 103 -1.97 -5.50 9.66
CA THR A 103 -2.27 -4.49 10.68
C THR A 103 -2.45 -3.08 10.11
N ASP A 104 -2.07 -2.84 8.85
CA ASP A 104 -2.18 -1.54 8.21
C ASP A 104 -3.56 -1.37 7.52
N PRO A 105 -4.45 -0.51 8.05
CA PRO A 105 -5.81 -0.38 7.53
C PRO A 105 -5.88 0.18 6.11
N MET A 106 -4.80 0.79 5.60
CA MET A 106 -4.75 1.30 4.23
C MET A 106 -4.48 0.19 3.19
N LEU A 107 -4.04 -0.99 3.65
CA LEU A 107 -3.58 -2.09 2.79
C LEU A 107 -4.53 -3.31 2.85
N ASN A 108 -5.71 -3.16 3.44
CA ASN A 108 -6.62 -4.26 3.74
C ASN A 108 -7.04 -5.03 2.48
N LEU A 109 -7.39 -4.37 1.37
CA LEU A 109 -7.78 -5.06 0.13
C LEU A 109 -6.65 -5.96 -0.40
N THR A 110 -5.41 -5.45 -0.47
CA THR A 110 -4.27 -6.27 -0.92
C THR A 110 -4.02 -7.45 0.03
N TYR A 111 -4.13 -7.23 1.35
CA TYR A 111 -4.05 -8.31 2.33
C TYR A 111 -5.15 -9.35 2.11
N GLN A 112 -6.41 -8.94 1.89
CA GLN A 112 -7.53 -9.85 1.63
C GLN A 112 -7.31 -10.70 0.38
N PHE A 113 -6.90 -10.08 -0.74
CA PHE A 113 -6.63 -10.80 -1.99
C PHE A 113 -5.58 -11.90 -1.77
N GLY A 114 -4.47 -11.57 -1.11
CA GLY A 114 -3.41 -12.54 -0.88
C GLY A 114 -3.74 -13.58 0.20
N ARG A 115 -4.70 -13.31 1.08
CA ARG A 115 -5.17 -14.26 2.10
C ARG A 115 -6.05 -15.34 1.47
N LEU A 116 -6.96 -14.96 0.57
CA LEU A 116 -7.94 -15.88 -0.04
C LEU A 116 -7.32 -16.91 -0.99
N ASN A 117 -6.14 -16.62 -1.54
CA ASN A 117 -5.38 -17.50 -2.45
C ASN A 117 -4.05 -18.01 -1.84
N HIS A 118 -3.86 -17.86 -0.53
CA HIS A 118 -2.67 -18.30 0.22
C HIS A 118 -1.34 -17.64 -0.21
N PHE A 119 -1.38 -16.57 -1.01
CA PHE A 119 -0.18 -15.82 -1.40
C PHE A 119 0.56 -15.23 -0.20
N ASN A 120 -0.16 -14.77 0.84
CA ASN A 120 0.43 -14.10 2.00
C ASN A 120 1.32 -15.00 2.86
N GLU A 121 1.14 -16.32 2.81
CA GLU A 121 1.89 -17.27 3.65
C GLU A 121 3.41 -17.18 3.45
N GLN A 122 3.86 -16.79 2.24
CA GLN A 122 5.28 -16.63 1.96
C GLN A 122 5.89 -15.38 2.60
N LEU A 123 5.08 -14.36 2.89
CA LEU A 123 5.54 -13.03 3.33
C LEU A 123 6.06 -13.02 4.77
N ASN A 124 5.90 -14.12 5.50
CA ASN A 124 6.47 -14.31 6.84
C ASN A 124 7.86 -14.98 6.81
N LYS A 125 8.35 -15.41 5.64
CA LYS A 125 9.66 -16.08 5.53
C LYS A 125 10.78 -15.09 5.77
N THR A 126 11.61 -15.34 6.78
CA THR A 126 12.77 -14.49 7.15
C THR A 126 14.03 -14.80 6.35
N THR A 127 14.03 -15.92 5.62
CA THR A 127 15.13 -16.36 4.73
C THR A 127 15.14 -15.65 3.39
N LYS A 128 14.08 -14.90 3.06
CA LYS A 128 13.96 -14.11 1.83
C LYS A 128 14.03 -12.61 2.14
N ARG A 129 14.30 -11.81 1.12
CA ARG A 129 14.18 -10.34 1.17
C ARG A 129 13.12 -9.90 0.17
N PHE A 130 12.07 -9.29 0.70
CA PHE A 130 10.93 -8.86 -0.09
C PHE A 130 11.01 -7.35 -0.38
N THR A 131 10.73 -6.96 -1.62
CA THR A 131 10.38 -5.58 -1.97
C THR A 131 8.98 -5.62 -2.56
N TYR A 132 7.98 -5.21 -1.79
CA TYR A 132 6.57 -5.38 -2.15
C TYR A 132 5.94 -4.04 -2.51
N PHE A 133 5.54 -3.88 -3.77
CA PHE A 133 4.79 -2.72 -4.24
C PHE A 133 3.30 -2.95 -3.97
N ILE A 134 2.73 -2.32 -2.94
CA ILE A 134 1.37 -2.61 -2.49
C ILE A 134 0.42 -1.48 -2.91
N PRO A 135 -0.57 -1.75 -3.76
CA PRO A 135 -1.61 -0.76 -4.01
C PRO A 135 -2.46 -0.59 -2.76
N ARG A 136 -2.64 0.66 -2.31
CA ARG A 136 -3.55 0.92 -1.19
C ARG A 136 -5.01 0.72 -1.59
N ASP A 137 -5.89 0.59 -0.62
CA ASP A 137 -7.31 0.35 -0.86
C ASP A 137 -7.94 1.38 -1.80
N LYS A 138 -7.59 2.66 -1.65
CA LYS A 138 -8.03 3.73 -2.56
C LYS A 138 -7.62 3.47 -4.02
N ALA A 139 -6.41 2.93 -4.24
CA ALA A 139 -5.89 2.63 -5.58
C ALA A 139 -6.70 1.50 -6.23
N TRP A 140 -7.02 0.45 -5.48
CA TRP A 140 -7.87 -0.64 -5.96
C TRP A 140 -9.30 -0.16 -6.27
N MET A 141 -9.91 0.58 -5.35
CA MET A 141 -11.26 1.11 -5.56
C MET A 141 -11.34 2.02 -6.80
N GLN A 142 -10.35 2.89 -6.97
CA GLN A 142 -10.26 3.75 -8.15
C GLN A 142 -10.07 2.93 -9.43
N TRP A 143 -9.18 1.93 -9.41
CA TRP A 143 -8.94 1.10 -10.58
C TRP A 143 -10.21 0.37 -11.04
N PHE A 144 -10.95 -0.29 -10.13
CA PHE A 144 -12.20 -0.98 -10.50
C PHE A 144 -13.30 0.00 -10.94
N HIS A 145 -13.34 1.20 -10.37
CA HIS A 145 -14.25 2.24 -10.83
C HIS A 145 -13.96 2.65 -12.29
N ASP A 146 -12.67 2.80 -12.63
CA ASP A 146 -12.24 3.25 -13.95
C ASP A 146 -12.29 2.14 -15.02
N HIS A 147 -12.32 0.86 -14.61
CA HIS A 147 -12.35 -0.30 -15.50
C HIS A 147 -13.67 -1.07 -15.29
N GLN A 148 -14.78 -0.51 -15.78
CA GLN A 148 -16.13 -1.07 -15.59
C GLN A 148 -16.32 -2.50 -16.17
N GLY A 149 -15.43 -2.93 -17.08
CA GLY A 149 -15.40 -4.30 -17.61
C GLY A 149 -14.75 -5.32 -16.68
N ALA A 150 -14.06 -4.89 -15.62
CA ALA A 150 -13.45 -5.72 -14.60
C ALA A 150 -14.30 -5.69 -13.33
N ASN A 151 -14.48 -6.85 -12.69
CA ASN A 151 -15.28 -6.98 -11.49
C ASN A 151 -14.42 -7.40 -10.30
N LEU A 152 -14.59 -6.72 -9.16
CA LEU A 152 -13.89 -7.04 -7.92
C LEU A 152 -14.18 -8.47 -7.43
N ASN A 153 -15.43 -8.94 -7.56
CA ASN A 153 -15.79 -10.28 -7.15
C ASN A 153 -15.14 -11.32 -8.07
N ASP A 154 -15.14 -11.10 -9.39
CA ASP A 154 -14.45 -12.01 -10.32
C ASP A 154 -12.96 -12.11 -9.96
N PHE A 155 -12.31 -10.97 -9.68
CA PHE A 155 -10.93 -10.94 -9.22
C PHE A 155 -10.71 -11.70 -7.90
N ILE A 156 -11.63 -11.57 -6.94
CA ILE A 156 -11.56 -12.25 -5.65
C ILE A 156 -11.78 -13.77 -5.79
N PHE A 157 -12.73 -14.18 -6.64
CA PHE A 157 -13.11 -15.57 -6.80
C PHE A 157 -12.15 -16.35 -7.70
N ASP A 158 -11.56 -15.69 -8.70
CA ASP A 158 -10.48 -16.26 -9.50
C ASP A 158 -9.14 -16.14 -8.75
N LYS A 159 -8.84 -17.20 -8.00
CA LYS A 159 -7.62 -17.30 -7.20
C LYS A 159 -6.35 -17.26 -8.04
N ASP A 160 -6.39 -17.76 -9.27
CA ASP A 160 -5.21 -17.81 -10.13
C ASP A 160 -4.92 -16.44 -10.74
N GLN A 161 -5.97 -15.73 -11.21
CA GLN A 161 -5.85 -14.34 -11.68
C GLN A 161 -5.37 -13.41 -10.57
N SER A 162 -6.02 -13.45 -9.40
CA SER A 162 -5.59 -12.62 -8.26
C SER A 162 -4.17 -12.91 -7.83
N ARG A 163 -3.79 -14.19 -7.75
CA ARG A 163 -2.43 -14.58 -7.37
C ARG A 163 -1.40 -14.08 -8.38
N SER A 164 -1.63 -14.28 -9.68
CA SER A 164 -0.74 -13.80 -10.76
C SER A 164 -0.49 -12.29 -10.69
N VAL A 165 -1.55 -11.52 -10.41
CA VAL A 165 -1.45 -10.08 -10.21
C VAL A 165 -0.61 -9.74 -8.97
N LEU A 166 -0.87 -10.38 -7.81
CA LEU A 166 -0.09 -10.12 -6.59
C LEU A 166 1.39 -10.52 -6.74
N GLU A 167 1.67 -11.62 -7.43
CA GLU A 167 3.03 -12.10 -7.70
C GLU A 167 3.86 -11.07 -8.47
N ARG A 168 3.26 -10.36 -9.43
CA ARG A 168 3.90 -9.28 -10.18
C ARG A 168 4.37 -8.11 -9.31
N HIS A 169 3.68 -7.87 -8.20
CA HIS A 169 3.97 -6.77 -7.28
C HIS A 169 5.08 -7.11 -6.28
N LEU A 170 5.42 -8.39 -6.12
CA LEU A 170 6.36 -8.87 -5.12
C LEU A 170 7.71 -9.24 -5.75
N VAL A 171 8.70 -8.40 -5.50
CA VAL A 171 10.09 -8.64 -5.87
C VAL A 171 10.79 -9.42 -4.77
N VAL A 172 11.52 -10.47 -5.16
CA VAL A 172 12.36 -11.27 -4.25
C VAL A 172 13.77 -11.33 -4.80
N ALA A 173 14.72 -10.86 -4.00
CA ALA A 173 16.13 -10.82 -4.35
C ALA A 173 17.01 -11.13 -3.12
N ASP A 174 18.33 -11.03 -3.30
CA ASP A 174 19.34 -11.14 -2.25
C ASP A 174 19.34 -9.94 -1.29
N ARG A 175 18.81 -8.81 -1.73
CA ARG A 175 18.62 -7.57 -0.94
C ARG A 175 17.22 -6.99 -1.10
N VAL A 176 16.90 -6.04 -0.22
CA VAL A 176 15.75 -5.14 -0.40
C VAL A 176 16.16 -3.94 -1.26
N PHE A 177 15.20 -3.34 -1.96
CA PHE A 177 15.41 -2.13 -2.74
C PHE A 177 14.60 -0.99 -2.11
N THR A 178 15.29 0.05 -1.62
CA THR A 178 14.62 1.30 -1.24
C THR A 178 14.20 2.08 -2.48
N MET A 179 13.30 3.05 -2.36
CA MET A 179 12.95 3.93 -3.49
C MET A 179 14.16 4.69 -4.04
N MET A 180 15.14 5.00 -3.18
CA MET A 180 16.40 5.60 -3.60
C MET A 180 17.26 4.63 -4.40
N ASP A 181 17.38 3.36 -3.97
CA ASP A 181 18.07 2.31 -4.74
C ASP A 181 17.43 2.17 -6.12
N LEU A 182 16.10 2.02 -6.16
CA LEU A 182 15.36 1.86 -7.40
C LEU A 182 15.56 3.05 -8.34
N LYS A 183 15.52 4.29 -7.83
CA LYS A 183 15.82 5.50 -8.60
C LYS A 183 17.24 5.48 -9.17
N ASN A 184 18.23 5.20 -8.35
CA ASN A 184 19.64 5.21 -8.76
C ASN A 184 19.97 4.10 -9.76
N MET A 185 19.21 3.00 -9.75
CA MET A 185 19.33 1.91 -10.71
C MET A 185 18.52 2.16 -12.00
N SER A 186 17.60 3.13 -11.99
CA SER A 186 16.62 3.36 -13.06
C SER A 186 17.08 4.45 -14.05
N ASN A 187 18.24 4.25 -14.70
CA ASN A 187 18.71 5.18 -15.73
C ASN A 187 17.73 5.25 -16.93
N ASP A 188 17.42 4.10 -17.56
CA ASP A 188 16.47 4.00 -18.68
C ASP A 188 15.32 3.03 -18.44
N SER A 189 15.58 1.89 -17.79
CA SER A 189 14.58 0.92 -17.34
C SER A 189 15.22 -0.02 -16.33
N LEU A 190 14.49 -0.32 -15.26
CA LEU A 190 14.90 -1.24 -14.21
C LEU A 190 14.08 -2.53 -14.32
N ILE A 191 14.78 -3.67 -14.38
CA ILE A 191 14.18 -5.01 -14.44
C ILE A 191 14.38 -5.69 -13.09
N LEU A 192 13.28 -6.06 -12.42
CA LEU A 192 13.28 -6.70 -11.11
C LEU A 192 12.72 -8.12 -11.18
N PRO A 193 13.36 -9.10 -10.53
CA PRO A 193 12.83 -10.46 -10.45
C PRO A 193 11.60 -10.48 -9.53
N THR A 194 10.44 -10.87 -10.06
CA THR A 194 9.25 -11.09 -9.24
C THR A 194 9.17 -12.55 -8.82
N VAL A 195 8.27 -12.87 -7.90
CA VAL A 195 7.95 -14.27 -7.58
C VAL A 195 7.14 -14.96 -8.67
N GLY A 196 6.51 -14.19 -9.56
CA GLY A 196 5.75 -14.69 -10.70
C GLY A 196 6.65 -15.05 -11.89
N PRO A 197 6.05 -15.50 -13.00
CA PRO A 197 6.79 -15.96 -14.18
C PRO A 197 7.48 -14.83 -14.97
N HIS A 198 7.17 -13.56 -14.68
CA HIS A 198 7.64 -12.41 -15.44
C HIS A 198 8.37 -11.40 -14.55
N ASN A 199 9.42 -10.79 -15.08
CA ASN A 199 10.11 -9.71 -14.41
C ASN A 199 9.29 -8.42 -14.44
N LEU A 200 9.38 -7.63 -13.37
CA LEU A 200 8.76 -6.32 -13.28
C LEU A 200 9.71 -5.29 -13.91
N GLN A 201 9.24 -4.59 -14.95
CA GLN A 201 10.01 -3.55 -15.63
C GLN A 201 9.45 -2.16 -15.31
N ILE A 202 10.21 -1.36 -14.58
CA ILE A 202 9.78 -0.04 -14.12
C ILE A 202 10.81 1.05 -14.43
N ARG A 203 10.34 2.30 -14.40
CA ARG A 203 11.18 3.48 -14.23
C ARG A 203 10.84 4.17 -12.93
N VAL A 204 11.80 4.87 -12.33
CA VAL A 204 11.58 5.60 -11.08
C VAL A 204 12.08 7.04 -11.21
N LYS A 205 11.24 8.00 -10.83
CA LYS A 205 11.61 9.41 -10.75
C LYS A 205 11.29 9.98 -9.37
N GLU A 206 11.91 11.11 -9.07
CA GLU A 206 11.71 11.88 -7.85
C GLU A 206 11.32 13.30 -8.22
N GLU A 207 10.17 13.76 -7.72
CA GLU A 207 9.65 15.14 -7.90
C GLU A 207 9.12 15.62 -6.55
N ASP A 208 9.50 16.83 -6.12
CA ASP A 208 9.03 17.44 -4.86
C ASP A 208 9.14 16.54 -3.61
N ARG A 209 10.28 15.84 -3.47
CA ARG A 209 10.56 14.88 -2.38
C ARG A 209 9.61 13.67 -2.35
N ARG A 210 8.88 13.41 -3.45
CA ARG A 210 8.01 12.24 -3.65
C ARG A 210 8.57 11.37 -4.76
N PHE A 211 8.31 10.07 -4.66
CA PHE A 211 8.70 9.12 -5.68
C PHE A 211 7.52 8.75 -6.56
N PHE A 212 7.82 8.45 -7.82
CA PHE A 212 6.87 7.94 -8.79
C PHE A 212 7.51 6.75 -9.52
N ILE A 213 6.70 5.72 -9.77
CA ILE A 213 7.10 4.58 -10.60
C ILE A 213 6.32 4.61 -11.91
N GLN A 214 6.97 4.33 -13.03
CA GLN A 214 6.30 4.08 -14.31
C GLN A 214 6.46 2.62 -14.65
N TRP A 215 5.36 1.90 -14.76
CA TRP A 215 5.40 0.52 -15.23
C TRP A 215 5.35 0.48 -16.76
N ARG A 216 6.25 -0.31 -17.36
CA ARG A 216 6.44 -0.36 -18.82
C ARG A 216 5.15 -0.64 -19.60
N GLU A 217 4.26 -1.48 -19.07
CA GLU A 217 3.07 -1.93 -19.80
C GLU A 217 2.00 -0.85 -19.93
N THR A 218 1.85 0.01 -18.92
CA THR A 218 0.84 1.09 -18.95
C THR A 218 1.44 2.43 -19.35
N ASN A 219 2.76 2.61 -19.23
CA ASN A 219 3.47 3.88 -19.40
C ASN A 219 2.91 5.03 -18.53
N LYS A 220 2.10 4.74 -17.51
CA LYS A 220 1.56 5.73 -16.57
C LYS A 220 2.49 5.88 -15.37
N TRP A 221 2.73 7.12 -14.96
CA TRP A 221 3.44 7.42 -13.71
C TRP A 221 2.49 7.25 -12.53
N ILE A 222 2.87 6.39 -11.60
CA ILE A 222 2.14 6.01 -10.40
C ILE A 222 2.84 6.64 -9.20
N PRO A 223 2.17 7.52 -8.43
CA PRO A 223 2.73 8.04 -7.19
C PRO A 223 2.99 6.91 -6.18
N VAL A 224 4.14 6.97 -5.50
CA VAL A 224 4.44 6.14 -4.34
C VAL A 224 3.99 6.90 -3.10
N PHE A 225 2.83 6.53 -2.57
CA PHE A 225 2.17 7.20 -1.44
C PHE A 225 2.97 7.06 -0.13
N ARG A 226 3.46 5.86 0.16
CA ARG A 226 4.35 5.57 1.31
C ARG A 226 5.59 4.83 0.81
N PRO A 227 6.71 5.53 0.56
CA PRO A 227 7.97 4.89 0.24
C PRO A 227 8.59 4.26 1.48
N ASP A 228 9.44 3.25 1.27
CA ASP A 228 10.35 2.71 2.29
C ASP A 228 9.71 2.35 3.64
N VAL A 229 8.56 1.66 3.62
CA VAL A 229 7.94 1.10 4.82
C VAL A 229 8.74 -0.14 5.21
N GLU A 230 9.75 0.06 6.06
CA GLU A 230 10.70 -0.97 6.50
C GLU A 230 9.97 -2.11 7.27
N CYS A 231 10.36 -3.35 7.03
CA CYS A 231 9.90 -4.56 7.73
C CYS A 231 11.13 -5.40 8.13
N THR A 232 10.98 -6.37 9.02
CA THR A 232 12.10 -7.21 9.49
C THR A 232 12.68 -8.12 8.39
N ASN A 233 11.88 -8.47 7.39
CA ASN A 233 12.27 -9.34 6.26
C ASN A 233 12.10 -8.67 4.88
N GLY A 234 11.88 -7.37 4.81
CA GLY A 234 11.59 -6.70 3.56
C GLY A 234 11.32 -5.22 3.67
N VAL A 235 10.84 -4.65 2.57
CA VAL A 235 10.35 -3.28 2.49
C VAL A 235 9.05 -3.26 1.68
N ILE A 236 8.11 -2.42 2.09
CA ILE A 236 6.87 -2.16 1.38
C ILE A 236 6.94 -0.76 0.76
N HIS A 237 6.46 -0.64 -0.48
CA HIS A 237 6.20 0.63 -1.14
C HIS A 237 4.72 0.72 -1.45
N VAL A 238 4.00 1.60 -0.77
CA VAL A 238 2.58 1.77 -1.03
C VAL A 238 2.40 2.65 -2.26
N ILE A 239 1.64 2.18 -3.25
CA ILE A 239 1.44 2.84 -4.55
C ILE A 239 -0.02 3.26 -4.76
N ASP A 240 -0.23 4.32 -5.53
CA ASP A 240 -1.55 4.92 -5.80
C ASP A 240 -2.29 4.32 -7.03
N ALA A 241 -1.73 3.30 -7.68
CA ALA A 241 -2.40 2.53 -8.72
C ALA A 241 -1.85 1.09 -8.75
N PRO A 242 -2.68 0.07 -8.99
CA PRO A 242 -2.21 -1.31 -9.10
C PRO A 242 -1.52 -1.57 -10.45
N LEU A 243 -0.56 -2.49 -10.45
CA LEU A 243 0.15 -2.97 -11.64
C LEU A 243 -0.66 -4.07 -12.33
N VAL A 244 -1.79 -3.67 -12.92
CA VAL A 244 -2.78 -4.57 -13.55
C VAL A 244 -2.93 -4.21 -15.02
N ARG A 245 -2.99 -5.23 -15.88
CA ARG A 245 -3.31 -5.12 -17.32
C ARG A 245 -4.81 -5.28 -17.50
N ASP A 246 -5.35 -4.68 -18.55
CA ASP A 246 -6.79 -4.75 -18.84
C ASP A 246 -7.33 -6.18 -19.03
N HIS A 247 -6.46 -7.12 -19.45
CA HIS A 247 -6.82 -8.53 -19.63
C HIS A 247 -6.53 -9.42 -18.41
N ASP A 248 -5.93 -8.89 -17.33
CA ASP A 248 -5.66 -9.70 -16.14
C ASP A 248 -6.94 -10.03 -15.36
N ILE A 249 -7.98 -9.21 -15.51
CA ILE A 249 -9.25 -9.35 -14.80
C ILE A 249 -10.37 -9.40 -15.83
N THR A 250 -10.80 -10.63 -16.13
CA THR A 250 -11.88 -10.88 -17.09
C THR A 250 -13.17 -11.20 -16.35
N THR A 251 -14.30 -10.64 -16.80
CA THR A 251 -15.60 -11.02 -16.25
C THR A 251 -15.98 -12.44 -16.70
N SER A 252 -16.47 -13.26 -15.77
CA SER A 252 -16.92 -14.63 -16.00
C SER A 252 -18.10 -14.75 -16.98
N GLY A 253 -18.67 -13.63 -17.43
CA GLY A 253 -19.72 -13.54 -18.47
C GLY A 253 -19.22 -13.20 -19.88
N SER A 254 -17.91 -12.97 -20.05
CA SER A 254 -17.29 -12.63 -21.33
C SER A 254 -16.45 -13.79 -21.84
N SER A 255 -17.03 -14.98 -21.94
CA SER A 255 -16.45 -16.04 -22.76
C SER A 255 -16.48 -15.56 -24.22
N SER A 256 -15.39 -14.92 -24.63
CA SER A 256 -15.05 -14.68 -26.04
C SER A 256 -14.74 -16.04 -26.67
N SER A 257 -15.80 -16.80 -26.92
CA SER A 257 -15.78 -17.88 -27.90
C SER A 257 -15.66 -17.20 -29.26
N SER A 258 -14.44 -17.20 -29.79
CA SER A 258 -14.19 -16.92 -31.19
C SER A 258 -14.85 -18.00 -32.04
N ILE A 259 -16.13 -17.81 -32.37
CA ILE A 259 -16.81 -18.54 -33.44
C ILE A 259 -17.53 -17.49 -34.30
N GLY A 260 -17.29 -17.56 -35.60
CA GLY A 260 -17.61 -16.52 -36.58
C GLY A 260 -19.08 -16.14 -36.66
N SER A 261 -19.28 -14.88 -37.06
CA SER A 261 -20.44 -14.28 -37.73
C SER A 261 -21.74 -15.09 -37.76
N TYR A 262 -22.83 -14.56 -37.19
CA TYR A 262 -24.04 -14.12 -37.89
C TYR A 262 -24.93 -13.30 -36.94
N LEU A 263 -25.63 -12.31 -37.51
CA LEU A 263 -26.55 -11.37 -36.85
C LEU A 263 -27.68 -12.06 -36.09
N THR A 264 -27.97 -11.64 -34.86
CA THR A 264 -29.34 -11.31 -34.39
C THR A 264 -29.33 -10.52 -33.09
N THR A 265 -30.09 -9.42 -33.10
CA THR A 265 -30.53 -8.60 -31.98
C THR A 265 -31.33 -9.44 -30.96
N VAL A 266 -31.26 -9.14 -29.64
CA VAL A 266 -32.41 -9.07 -28.70
C VAL A 266 -31.95 -8.78 -27.25
N VAL A 267 -32.36 -7.60 -26.77
CA VAL A 267 -33.02 -7.24 -25.49
C VAL A 267 -32.32 -7.47 -24.12
N ILE A 268 -32.12 -6.32 -23.47
CA ILE A 268 -31.90 -6.01 -22.04
C ILE A 268 -32.96 -6.65 -21.12
N THR A 269 -32.58 -7.26 -19.98
CA THR A 269 -33.15 -6.96 -18.63
C THR A 269 -32.58 -7.80 -17.47
N LEU A 270 -32.20 -7.08 -16.39
CA LEU A 270 -32.37 -7.34 -14.95
C LEU A 270 -31.94 -8.69 -14.31
N ALA A 271 -30.99 -8.61 -13.36
CA ALA A 271 -31.15 -9.15 -12.00
C ALA A 271 -30.09 -8.59 -11.05
N ASN A 272 -30.40 -7.44 -10.45
CA ASN A 272 -29.61 -6.80 -9.39
C ASN A 272 -30.36 -7.00 -8.05
N THR A 273 -30.36 -8.21 -7.47
CA THR A 273 -31.09 -8.51 -6.21
C THR A 273 -30.50 -9.66 -5.37
N VAL A 274 -29.17 -9.80 -5.27
CA VAL A 274 -28.54 -10.76 -4.31
C VAL A 274 -27.60 -10.08 -3.30
N LEU A 275 -27.51 -8.74 -3.32
CA LEU A 275 -26.52 -7.95 -2.56
C LEU A 275 -26.84 -7.72 -1.06
N LEU A 276 -27.75 -8.47 -0.41
CA LEU A 276 -28.12 -8.17 1.00
C LEU A 276 -28.13 -9.34 1.98
N MET A 277 -27.70 -10.54 1.59
CA MET A 277 -27.63 -11.67 2.54
C MET A 277 -26.25 -12.31 2.73
N ALA A 278 -25.21 -11.92 1.98
CA ALA A 278 -23.88 -12.55 2.09
C ALA A 278 -22.91 -11.84 3.05
N LEU A 279 -23.30 -10.73 3.69
CA LEU A 279 -22.45 -9.99 4.65
C LEU A 279 -22.93 -10.09 6.12
N ALA A 280 -23.92 -10.95 6.41
CA ALA A 280 -24.43 -11.17 7.77
C ALA A 280 -23.99 -12.52 8.38
N SER A 281 -23.13 -13.28 7.70
CA SER A 281 -22.65 -14.57 8.21
C SER A 281 -21.27 -14.89 7.66
N LEU A 282 -20.24 -14.24 8.24
CA LEU A 282 -18.91 -14.78 8.56
C LEU A 282 -18.06 -13.66 9.19
#